data_AF-A0A7L2H604-F1
#
_entry.id   AF-A0A7L2H604-F1
#
_cell.length_a   1.000
_cell.length_b   1.000
_cell.length_c   1.000
_cell.angle_alpha   90.00
_cell.angle_beta   90.00
_cell.angle_gamma   90.00
#
_symmetry.space_group_name_H-M   'P 1'
#
loop_
_entity.id
_entity.type
_entity.pdbx_description
1 polymer ?
#
loop_
_entity_poly.entity_id
_entity_poly.type
_entity_poly.pdbx_seq_one_letter_code
_entity_poly.pdbx_strand_id
1 'polypeptide(L)' 'TDVGDILIAMNPFQPLPLYGREVSERYRCHEAGTLPPHIFAVASRAYHTMLGRRGSRPQSQCIVI' A
#
# COMPACT_ATOMS: atom_id res chain seq x y z
N THR A 1 1.15 -11.59 -0.18
CA THR A 1 0.44 -11.77 -1.46
C THR A 1 -0.69 -10.77 -1.56
N ASP A 2 -0.96 -10.23 -2.73
CA ASP A 2 -2.09 -9.31 -2.98
C ASP A 2 -3.27 -10.10 -3.58
N VAL A 3 -4.47 -9.85 -3.08
CA VAL A 3 -5.75 -10.32 -3.63
C VAL A 3 -6.67 -9.11 -3.79
N GLY A 4 -6.41 -8.31 -4.81
CA GLY A 4 -7.18 -7.11 -5.15
C GLY A 4 -6.98 -5.98 -4.13
N ASP A 5 -7.96 -5.80 -3.25
CA ASP A 5 -7.87 -4.83 -2.16
C ASP A 5 -7.28 -5.41 -0.87
N ILE A 6 -7.10 -6.72 -0.80
CA ILE A 6 -6.65 -7.44 0.39
C ILE A 6 -5.15 -7.74 0.28
N LEU A 7 -4.39 -7.38 1.32
CA LEU A 7 -3.00 -7.78 1.47
C LEU A 7 -2.89 -8.91 2.48
N ILE A 8 -2.40 -10.07 2.03
CA ILE A 8 -2.09 -11.20 2.91
C ILE A 8 -0.62 -11.11 3.29
N ALA A 9 -0.36 -10.97 4.59
CA ALA A 9 0.98 -10.95 5.17
C ALA A 9 1.11 -12.03 6.26
N MET A 10 2.30 -12.60 6.41
CA MET A 10 2.63 -13.49 7.52
C MET A 10 3.58 -12.77 8.47
N ASN A 11 3.33 -12.89 9.78
CA ASN A 11 4.20 -12.31 10.79
C ASN A 11 5.55 -13.06 10.81
N PRO A 12 6.67 -12.39 10.50
CA PRO A 12 7.99 -13.03 10.47
C PRO A 12 8.60 -13.23 11.87
N PHE A 13 8.02 -12.62 12.91
CA PHE A 13 8.55 -12.63 14.29
C PHE A 13 9.99 -12.13 14.43
N GLN A 14 10.48 -11.37 13.45
CA GLN A 14 11.81 -10.76 13.45
C GLN A 14 11.79 -9.41 12.69
N PRO A 15 12.73 -8.51 12.97
CA PRO A 15 12.88 -7.28 12.18
C PRO A 15 13.22 -7.61 10.73
N LEU A 16 12.59 -6.91 9.79
CA LEU A 16 12.88 -7.03 8.35
C LEU A 16 13.33 -5.68 7.77
N PRO A 17 14.34 -5.65 6.88
CA PRO A 17 14.83 -4.43 6.23
C PRO A 17 13.91 -3.95 5.10
N LEU A 18 12.59 -4.06 5.27
CA LEU A 18 11.58 -3.78 4.24
C LEU A 18 10.76 -2.51 4.53
N TYR A 19 10.88 -1.95 5.75
CA TYR A 19 10.09 -0.80 6.20
C TYR A 19 10.87 0.53 6.20
N GLY A 20 12.05 0.56 5.57
CA GLY A 20 12.88 1.75 5.50
C GLY A 20 12.30 2.87 4.61
N ARG A 21 12.81 4.10 4.80
CA ARG A 21 12.38 5.28 4.04
C ARG A 21 12.55 5.12 2.53
N GLU A 22 13.64 4.50 2.10
CA GLU A 22 13.89 4.24 0.68
C GLU A 22 12.80 3.35 0.06
N VAL A 23 12.33 2.36 0.83
CA VAL A 23 11.24 1.48 0.40
C VAL A 23 9.92 2.25 0.38
N SER A 24 9.63 3.05 1.41
CA SER A 24 8.38 3.83 1.45
C SER A 24 8.25 4.81 0.28
N GLU A 25 9.34 5.51 -0.06
CA GLU A 25 9.33 6.45 -1.19
C GLU A 25 9.14 5.73 -2.53
N ARG A 26 9.70 4.53 -2.69
CA ARG A 26 9.50 3.71 -3.89
C ARG A 26 8.01 3.43 -4.13
N TYR A 27 7.24 3.12 -3.09
CA TYR A 27 5.81 2.83 -3.21
C TYR A 27 4.91 4.08 -3.30
N ARG A 28 5.43 5.28 -3.03
CA ARG A 28 4.64 6.52 -2.98
C ARG A 28 4.20 7.02 -4.36
N CYS A 29 4.95 6.72 -5.41
CA CYS A 29 4.73 7.27 -6.75
C CYS A 29 4.55 6.20 -7.85
N HIS A 30 4.49 4.92 -7.50
CA HIS A 30 4.39 3.85 -8.49
C HIS A 30 2.94 3.43 -8.79
N GLU A 31 2.72 2.95 -10.00
CA GLU A 31 1.45 2.36 -10.40
C GLU A 31 1.21 1.03 -9.69
N ALA A 32 -0.05 0.76 -9.35
CA ALA A 32 -0.44 -0.47 -8.67
C ALA A 32 -0.09 -1.68 -9.56
N GLY A 33 0.54 -2.71 -8.99
CA GLY A 33 0.94 -3.93 -9.70
C GLY A 33 2.34 -3.91 -10.31
N THR A 34 3.06 -2.78 -10.31
CA THR A 34 4.46 -2.73 -10.80
C THR A 34 5.49 -3.19 -9.77
N LEU A 35 5.15 -3.11 -8.48
CA LEU A 35 5.99 -3.46 -7.35
C LEU A 35 5.42 -4.70 -6.63
N PRO A 36 6.26 -5.46 -5.91
CA PRO A 36 5.79 -6.60 -5.14
C PRO A 36 4.78 -6.19 -4.06
N PRO A 37 3.94 -7.13 -3.59
CA PRO A 37 2.90 -6.84 -2.61
C PRO A 37 3.50 -6.33 -1.31
N HIS A 38 3.11 -5.13 -0.88
CA HIS A 38 3.66 -4.47 0.30
C HIS A 38 2.63 -3.54 0.96
N ILE A 39 2.74 -3.35 2.28
CA ILE A 39 1.82 -2.48 3.04
C ILE A 39 1.84 -1.02 2.55
N PHE A 40 2.98 -0.54 2.07
CA PHE A 40 3.09 0.80 1.48
C PHE A 40 2.29 0.96 0.18
N ALA A 41 2.09 -0.11 -0.60
CA ALA A 41 1.22 -0.07 -1.77
C ALA A 41 -0.25 0.13 -1.36
N VAL A 42 -0.70 -0.58 -0.30
CA VAL A 42 -2.04 -0.43 0.28
C VAL A 42 -2.25 0.98 0.82
N ALA A 43 -1.29 1.51 1.57
CA ALA A 43 -1.35 2.85 2.12
C ALA A 43 -1.41 3.93 1.02
N SER A 44 -0.59 3.79 -0.02
CA SER A 44 -0.58 4.69 -1.18
C SER A 44 -1.91 4.68 -1.93
N ARG A 45 -2.50 3.49 -2.13
CA ARG A 45 -3.82 3.32 -2.73
C ARG A 45 -4.91 4.00 -1.90
N ALA A 46 -4.97 3.72 -0.59
CA ALA A 46 -5.94 4.35 0.31
C ALA A 46 -5.78 5.88 0.30
N TYR A 47 -4.56 6.40 0.37
CA TYR A 47 -4.31 7.83 0.32
C TYR A 47 -4.79 8.48 -0.99
N HIS A 48 -4.50 7.85 -2.13
CA HIS A 48 -4.94 8.38 -3.43
C HIS A 48 -6.46 8.32 -3.62
N THR A 49 -7.11 7.24 -3.16
CA THR A 49 -8.58 7.14 -3.17
C THR A 49 -9.22 8.19 -2.26
N MET A 50 -8.64 8.42 -1.07
CA MET A 50 -9.10 9.47 -0.16
C MET A 50 -9.10 10.85 -0.81
N LEU A 51 -8.12 11.13 -1.66
CA LEU A 51 -8.00 12.39 -2.40
C LEU A 51 -8.81 12.44 -3.70
N GLY A 52 -9.50 11.37 -4.09
CA GLY A 52 -10.18 11.29 -5.39
C GLY A 52 -9.23 11.37 -6.59
N ARG A 53 -7.99 10.89 -6.42
CA ARG A 53 -7.03 10.80 -7.53
C ARG A 53 -7.36 9.57 -8.38
N ARG A 54 -6.92 9.57 -9.65
CA ARG A 54 -7.17 8.49 -10.62
C ARG A 54 -8.66 8.30 -10.97
N GLY A 55 -9.43 9.40 -10.99
CA GLY A 55 -10.82 9.41 -11.48
C GLY A 55 -11.87 8.92 -10.48
N SER A 56 -11.48 8.58 -9.25
CA SER A 56 -12.40 8.31 -8.15
C SER A 56 -12.88 9.61 -7.49
N ARG A 57 -14.03 9.57 -6.82
CA ARG A 57 -14.44 10.68 -5.95
C ARG A 57 -13.70 10.59 -4.61
N PRO A 58 -13.34 11.73 -3.99
CA PRO A 58 -12.78 11.72 -2.64
C PRO A 58 -13.72 10.99 -1.68
N GLN A 59 -13.19 10.02 -0.94
CA GLN A 59 -13.96 9.20 0.00
C GLN A 59 -13.09 8.75 1.17
N SER A 60 -13.62 8.82 2.39
CA SER A 60 -12.95 8.30 3.59
C SER A 60 -12.56 6.83 3.42
N GLN A 61 -11.33 6.48 3.83
CA GLN A 61 -10.79 5.13 3.74
C GLN A 61 -10.55 4.53 5.13
N CYS A 62 -10.56 3.21 5.22
CA CYS A 62 -10.26 2.44 6.42
C CYS A 62 -9.33 1.28 6.05
N ILE A 63 -8.36 0.98 6.93
CA ILE A 63 -7.49 -0.19 6.81
C ILE A 63 -7.68 -1.01 8.08
N VAL A 64 -8.07 -2.27 7.91
CA VAL A 64 -8.20 -3.26 8.99
C VAL A 64 -7.06 -4.26 8.85
N ILE A 65 -6.32 -4.48 9.95
CA ILE A 65 -5.16 -5.39 10.02
C ILE A 65 -5.58 -6.65 10.76
#